data_AF-A0A085V4C1-F1
#
_entry.id   AF-A0A085V4C1-F1
#
_cell.length_a   1.000
_cell.length_b   1.000
_cell.length_c   1.000
_cell.angle_alpha   90.00
_cell.angle_beta   90.00
_cell.angle_gamma   90.00
#
_symmetry.space_group_name_H-M   'P 1'
#
loop_
_entity.id
_entity.type
_entity.pdbx_description
1 polymer ?
#
loop_
_entity_poly.entity_id
_entity_poly.type
_entity_poly.pdbx_seq_one_letter_code
_entity_poly.pdbx_strand_id
1 'polypeptide(L)'
;MNAKHRSGSDVKATTTPATLEPTPARRLMAIRIVGTALFDYQVKKTADARIRLETVMTMAHQLGDLTVSDAAIVAQLLAKPMNSGARA
;
A
#
# COMPACT_ATOMS: atom_id res chain seq x y z
N MET A 1 57.67 14.34 0.09
CA MET A 1 56.34 14.14 0.71
C MET A 1 55.62 13.08 -0.09
N ASN A 2 55.31 11.92 0.49
CA ASN A 2 54.71 10.79 -0.23
C ASN A 2 53.29 10.55 0.29
N ALA A 3 52.26 11.08 -0.39
CA ALA A 3 50.87 10.93 0.01
C ALA A 3 50.31 9.65 -0.61
N LYS A 4 50.19 8.59 0.19
CA LYS A 4 49.48 7.37 -0.19
C LYS A 4 47.98 7.70 -0.20
N HIS A 5 47.40 7.90 -1.38
CA HIS A 5 45.96 7.98 -1.54
C HIS A 5 45.36 6.60 -1.24
N ARG A 6 44.85 6.42 -0.01
CA ARG A 6 43.88 5.36 0.26
C ARG A 6 42.58 5.76 -0.43
N SER A 7 42.42 5.29 -1.67
CA SER A 7 41.12 5.32 -2.34
C SER A 7 40.18 4.40 -1.54
N GLY A 8 39.44 4.98 -0.61
CA GLY A 8 38.40 4.28 0.15
C GLY A 8 37.23 4.01 -0.78
N SER A 9 37.06 2.74 -1.16
CA SER A 9 35.96 2.27 -1.99
C SER A 9 34.69 1.99 -1.18
N ASP A 10 34.39 2.82 -0.18
CA ASP A 10 33.25 2.57 0.70
C ASP A 10 32.02 3.37 0.30
N VAL A 11 30.97 2.60 0.06
CA VAL A 11 29.60 2.97 -0.31
C VAL A 11 29.47 3.57 -1.71
N LYS A 12 29.69 2.71 -2.71
CA LYS A 12 28.98 2.81 -3.99
C LYS A 12 27.47 2.77 -3.66
N ALA A 13 26.69 3.69 -4.24
CA ALA A 13 25.23 3.70 -4.14
C ALA A 13 24.69 2.28 -4.42
N THR A 14 24.34 1.58 -3.35
CA THR A 14 23.80 0.23 -3.44
C THR A 14 22.34 0.43 -3.74
N THR A 15 22.00 0.53 -5.03
CA THR A 15 20.68 0.10 -5.48
C THR A 15 20.65 -1.39 -5.20
N THR A 16 20.21 -1.76 -4.01
CA THR A 16 19.93 -3.16 -3.69
C THR A 16 19.05 -3.69 -4.83
N PRO A 17 19.40 -4.83 -5.45
CA PRO A 17 18.52 -5.43 -6.43
C PRO A 17 17.18 -5.61 -5.73
N ALA A 18 16.12 -5.11 -6.37
CA ALA A 18 14.76 -5.25 -5.88
C ALA A 18 14.51 -6.73 -5.58
N THR A 19 14.66 -7.11 -4.32
CA THR A 19 14.12 -8.37 -3.84
C THR A 19 12.64 -8.31 -4.17
N LEU A 20 12.13 -9.34 -4.84
CA LEU A 20 10.72 -9.48 -5.23
C LEU A 20 9.75 -9.33 -4.04
N GLU A 21 10.28 -9.39 -2.81
CA GLU A 21 9.57 -9.14 -1.58
C GLU A 21 9.42 -7.63 -1.28
N PRO A 22 8.20 -7.15 -0.97
CA PRO A 22 7.97 -5.77 -0.55
C PRO A 22 8.85 -5.44 0.65
N THR A 23 9.56 -4.31 0.58
CA THR A 23 10.26 -3.81 1.77
C THR A 23 9.21 -3.51 2.87
N PRO A 24 9.54 -3.70 4.15
CA PRO A 24 8.60 -3.38 5.24
C PRO A 24 8.08 -1.94 5.16
N ALA A 25 8.93 -0.99 4.78
CA ALA A 25 8.54 0.40 4.59
C ALA A 25 7.48 0.56 3.46
N ARG A 26 7.67 -0.13 2.34
CA ARG A 26 6.72 -0.09 1.21
C ARG A 26 5.37 -0.72 1.57
N ARG A 27 5.38 -1.86 2.26
CA ARG A 27 4.16 -2.49 2.78
C ARG A 27 3.40 -1.55 3.72
N LEU A 28 4.09 -0.86 4.62
CA LEU A 28 3.46 0.13 5.51
C LEU A 28 2.86 1.31 4.75
N MET A 29 3.50 1.78 3.67
CA MET A 29 2.91 2.79 2.80
C MET A 29 1.63 2.29 2.11
N ALA A 30 1.63 1.07 1.59
CA ALA A 30 0.45 0.46 0.98
C ALA A 30 -0.71 0.33 1.99
N ILE A 31 -0.42 -0.15 3.21
CA ILE A 31 -1.41 -0.22 4.30
C ILE A 31 -1.99 1.17 4.58
N ARG A 32 -1.15 2.22 4.66
CA ARG A 32 -1.62 3.59 4.90
C ARG A 32 -2.54 4.08 3.78
N ILE A 33 -2.17 3.87 2.52
CA ILE A 33 -2.95 4.31 1.36
C ILE A 33 -4.31 3.62 1.32
N VAL A 34 -4.32 2.28 1.44
CA VAL A 34 -5.55 1.49 1.49
C VAL A 34 -6.40 1.87 2.70
N GLY A 35 -5.80 2.01 3.88
CA GLY A 35 -6.48 2.44 5.10
C GLY A 35 -7.14 3.82 4.97
N THR A 36 -6.48 4.75 4.28
CA THR A 36 -7.03 6.09 4.01
C THR A 36 -8.23 6.01 3.08
N ALA A 37 -8.12 5.28 1.97
CA ALA A 37 -9.23 5.08 1.03
C ALA A 37 -10.41 4.34 1.69
N LEU A 38 -10.12 3.38 2.56
CA LEU A 38 -11.10 2.63 3.32
C LEU A 38 -11.88 3.54 4.27
N PHE A 39 -11.17 4.37 5.03
CA PHE A 39 -11.81 5.34 5.92
C PHE A 39 -12.69 6.32 5.13
N ASP A 40 -12.17 6.87 4.03
CA ASP A 40 -12.90 7.77 3.14
C ASP A 40 -14.19 7.13 2.60
N TYR A 41 -14.15 5.86 2.21
CA TYR A 41 -15.34 5.12 1.78
C TYR A 41 -16.34 4.95 2.90
N GLN A 42 -15.90 4.56 4.10
CA GLN A 42 -16.77 4.34 5.25
C GLN A 42 -17.46 5.63 5.74
N VAL A 43 -16.79 6.77 5.59
CA VAL A 43 -17.34 8.09 5.95
C VAL A 43 -18.25 8.63 4.85
N LYS A 44 -17.75 8.73 3.62
CA LYS A 44 -18.47 9.40 2.52
C LYS A 44 -19.58 8.55 1.93
N LYS A 45 -19.43 7.23 1.96
CA LYS A 45 -20.43 6.28 1.45
C LYS A 45 -20.85 6.57 0.00
N THR A 46 -19.91 6.97 -0.86
CA THR A 46 -20.17 7.22 -2.28
C THR A 46 -19.56 6.15 -3.17
N ALA A 47 -20.11 5.98 -4.38
CA ALA A 47 -19.57 5.10 -5.40
C ALA A 47 -18.12 5.48 -5.77
N ASP A 48 -17.80 6.76 -5.87
CA ASP A 48 -16.43 7.22 -6.15
C ASP A 48 -15.42 6.80 -5.08
N ALA A 49 -15.80 6.89 -3.80
CA ALA A 49 -14.94 6.47 -2.70
C ALA A 49 -14.76 4.94 -2.69
N ARG A 50 -15.79 4.19 -3.09
CA ARG A 50 -15.74 2.75 -3.31
C ARG A 50 -14.75 2.37 -4.41
N ILE A 51 -14.88 2.98 -5.59
CA ILE A 51 -14.01 2.72 -6.75
C ILE A 51 -12.55 3.02 -6.41
N ARG A 52 -12.30 4.12 -5.69
CA ARG A 52 -10.93 4.43 -5.22
C ARG A 52 -10.38 3.36 -4.30
N LEU A 53 -11.15 2.89 -3.32
CA LEU A 53 -10.74 1.80 -2.43
C LEU A 53 -10.44 0.51 -3.20
N GLU A 54 -11.33 0.11 -4.11
CA GLU A 54 -11.14 -1.06 -4.97
C GLU A 54 -9.85 -0.95 -5.80
N THR A 55 -9.62 0.22 -6.39
CA THR A 55 -8.45 0.50 -7.23
C THR A 55 -7.16 0.38 -6.43
N VAL A 56 -7.04 1.10 -5.30
CA VAL A 56 -5.79 1.08 -4.53
C VAL A 56 -5.52 -0.28 -3.89
N MET A 57 -6.56 -1.01 -3.47
CA MET A 57 -6.42 -2.37 -2.95
C MET A 57 -5.94 -3.35 -4.04
N THR A 58 -6.53 -3.26 -5.24
CA THR A 58 -6.13 -4.10 -6.39
C THR A 58 -4.68 -3.83 -6.78
N MET A 59 -4.28 -2.56 -6.87
CA MET A 59 -2.90 -2.19 -7.18
C MET A 59 -1.93 -2.69 -6.11
N ALA A 60 -2.22 -2.46 -4.83
CA ALA A 60 -1.37 -2.93 -3.74
C ALA A 60 -1.23 -4.47 -3.72
N HIS A 61 -2.29 -5.19 -4.07
CA HIS A 61 -2.24 -6.64 -4.20
C HIS A 61 -1.39 -7.11 -5.40
N GLN A 62 -1.63 -6.54 -6.59
CA GLN A 62 -0.90 -6.89 -7.82
C GLN A 62 0.59 -6.59 -7.71
N LEU A 63 0.94 -5.54 -6.96
CA LEU A 63 2.31 -5.12 -6.70
C LEU A 63 3.02 -5.95 -5.61
N GLY A 64 2.31 -6.93 -5.01
CA GLY A 64 2.80 -7.78 -3.92
C GLY A 64 2.81 -7.10 -2.55
N ASP A 65 2.48 -5.80 -2.48
CA ASP A 65 2.56 -5.01 -1.25
C ASP A 65 1.55 -5.45 -0.20
N LEU A 66 0.39 -5.97 -0.63
CA LEU A 66 -0.63 -6.57 0.22
C LEU A 66 -0.98 -7.99 -0.23
N THR A 67 -1.34 -8.82 0.74
CA THR A 67 -1.63 -10.23 0.51
C THR A 67 -3.04 -10.44 -0.07
N VAL A 68 -3.30 -11.64 -0.57
CA VAL A 68 -4.65 -12.07 -0.98
C VAL A 68 -5.64 -11.95 0.19
N SER A 69 -5.18 -12.21 1.42
CA SER A 69 -6.03 -12.12 2.62
C SER A 69 -6.46 -10.68 2.89
N ASP A 70 -5.55 -9.72 2.75
CA ASP A 70 -5.85 -8.29 2.89
C ASP A 70 -6.90 -7.86 1.86
N ALA A 71 -6.74 -8.29 0.60
CA ALA A 71 -7.69 -8.03 -0.48
C ALA A 71 -9.07 -8.64 -0.19
N ALA A 72 -9.10 -9.87 0.32
CA ALA A 72 -10.33 -10.57 0.64
C ALA A 72 -11.12 -9.89 1.77
N ILE A 73 -10.44 -9.27 2.75
CA ILE A 73 -11.11 -8.50 3.81
C ILE A 73 -11.80 -7.28 3.21
N VAL A 74 -11.12 -6.52 2.34
CA VAL A 74 -11.71 -5.36 1.68
C VAL A 74 -12.86 -5.77 0.77
N ALA A 75 -12.73 -6.85 0.00
CA ALA A 75 -13.79 -7.37 -0.85
C ALA A 75 -15.04 -7.77 -0.04
N GLN A 76 -14.87 -8.43 1.10
CA GLN A 76 -15.97 -8.78 2.01
C GLN A 76 -16.66 -7.53 2.56
N LEU A 77 -15.90 -6.50 2.94
CA LEU A 77 -16.47 -5.25 3.40
C LEU A 77 -17.31 -4.58 2.30
N LEU A 78 -16.80 -4.55 1.07
CA LEU A 78 -17.46 -3.96 -0.09
C LEU A 78 -18.71 -4.73 -0.53
N ALA A 79 -18.75 -6.05 -0.30
CA ALA A 79 -19.92 -6.87 -0.57
C ALA A 79 -21.06 -6.60 0.43
N LYS A 80 -20.76 -6.04 1.60
CA LYS A 80 -21.78 -5.68 2.58
C LYS A 80 -22.64 -4.54 2.04
N PRO A 81 -23.99 -4.68 2.03
CA PRO A 81 -24.86 -3.58 1.66
C PRO A 81 -24.60 -2.41 2.60
N MET A 82 -24.39 -1.24 2.00
CA MET A 82 -24.25 -0.01 2.75
C MET A 82 -25.62 0.27 3.35
N ASN A 83 -25.79 -0.03 4.64
CA ASN A 83 -26.94 0.48 5.37
C ASN A 83 -26.78 2.00 5.38
N SER A 84 -27.36 2.63 4.34
CA SER A 84 -27.74 4.02 4.34
C SER A 84 -28.55 4.19 5.61
N GLY A 85 -28.10 5.07 6.50
CA GLY A 85 -28.85 5.37 7.72
C GLY A 85 -30.16 6.04 7.34
N ALA A 86 -31.13 5.28 6.87
CA ALA A 86 -32.53 5.63 6.95
C ALA A 86 -32.87 5.51 8.44
N ARG A 87 -32.67 6.62 9.14
CA ARG A 87 -33.28 6.82 10.46
C ARG A 87 -34.79 6.74 10.23
N ALA A 88 -35.41 5.72 10.83
CA ALA A 88 -36.84 5.69 11.08
C ALA A 88 -37.22 6.83 12.06
#